data_AF-A0A4R8HSW3-F1
#
_entry.id   AF-A0A4R8HSW3-F1
#
_cell.length_a   1.000
_cell.length_b   1.000
_cell.length_c   1.000
_cell.angle_alpha   90.00
_cell.angle_beta   90.00
_cell.angle_gamma   90.00
#
_symmetry.space_group_name_H-M   'P 1'
#
loop_
_entity.id
_entity.type
_entity.pdbx_description
1 polymer ?
#
loop_
_entity_poly.entity_id
_entity_poly.type
_entity_poly.pdbx_seq_one_letter_code
_entity_poly.pdbx_strand_id
1 'polypeptide(L)'
;MIRVIPLAPNERRVLELRASGATYGDIASAEGLTINDVLAAIGIICMKLDVGSEQEAVRAFTGEDLETALRAEHERRFGAEQEAA
;
A
#
# COMPACT_ATOMS: atom_id res chain seq x y z
N MET A 1 3.21 -15.52 -10.86
CA MET A 1 3.25 -15.52 -9.38
C MET A 1 3.54 -14.09 -8.98
N ILE A 2 2.53 -13.34 -8.54
CA ILE A 2 2.68 -11.92 -8.19
C ILE A 2 3.55 -11.87 -6.92
N ARG A 3 4.76 -11.32 -7.03
CA ARG A 3 5.62 -11.07 -5.87
C ARG A 3 5.13 -9.79 -5.21
N VAL A 4 4.14 -9.90 -4.33
CA VAL A 4 3.68 -8.76 -3.54
C VAL A 4 4.76 -8.42 -2.52
N ILE A 5 5.51 -7.35 -2.76
CA ILE A 5 6.46 -6.81 -1.78
C ILE A 5 5.64 -5.97 -0.79
N PRO A 6 5.77 -6.20 0.54
CA PRO A 6 4.99 -5.44 1.51
C PRO A 6 5.29 -3.94 1.42
N LEU A 7 4.21 -3.15 1.45
CA LEU A 7 4.29 -1.70 1.53
C LEU A 7 4.72 -1.29 2.93
N ALA A 8 5.62 -0.32 3.01
CA ALA A 8 5.97 0.35 4.25
C ALA A 8 4.79 1.20 4.75
N PRO A 9 4.74 1.56 6.04
CA PRO A 9 3.61 2.31 6.61
C PRO A 9 3.33 3.64 5.88
N ASN A 10 4.38 4.38 5.53
CA ASN A 10 4.28 5.63 4.77
C ASN A 10 3.78 5.40 3.33
N GLU A 11 4.23 4.34 2.66
CA GLU A 11 3.77 3.99 1.31
C GLU A 11 2.28 3.62 1.32
N ARG A 12 1.85 2.82 2.30
CA ARG A 12 0.44 2.50 2.50
C ARG A 12 -0.38 3.76 2.74
N ARG A 13 0.11 4.66 3.58
CA ARG A 13 -0.56 5.92 3.90
C ARG A 13 -0.73 6.83 2.69
N VAL A 14 0.31 6.96 1.86
CA VAL A 14 0.24 7.69 0.57
C VAL A 14 -0.84 7.08 -0.32
N LEU A 15 -0.89 5.74 -0.42
CA LEU A 15 -1.86 5.04 -1.27
C LEU A 15 -3.30 5.17 -0.75
N GLU A 16 -3.51 5.12 0.56
CA GLU A 16 -4.81 5.39 1.21
C GLU A 16 -5.34 6.79 0.87
N LEU A 17 -4.50 7.81 1.02
CA LEU A 17 -4.87 9.19 0.73
C LEU A 17 -5.13 9.40 -0.77
N ARG A 18 -4.35 8.76 -1.65
CA ARG A 18 -4.63 8.77 -3.09
C ARG A 18 -5.95 8.10 -3.42
N ALA A 19 -6.24 6.96 -2.80
CA ALA A 19 -7.51 6.24 -2.97
C ALA A 19 -8.71 7.07 -2.49
N SER A 20 -8.55 7.90 -1.46
CA SER A 20 -9.59 8.85 -1.01
C SER A 20 -9.71 10.11 -1.87
N GLY A 21 -8.89 10.25 -2.92
CA GLY A 21 -8.91 11.38 -3.84
C GLY A 21 -8.04 12.59 -3.44
N ALA A 22 -7.19 12.49 -2.41
CA ALA A 22 -6.33 13.59 -1.99
C ALA A 22 -5.27 13.91 -3.06
N THR A 23 -4.96 15.18 -3.29
CA THR A 23 -3.90 15.56 -4.24
C THR A 23 -2.52 15.31 -3.65
N TYR A 24 -1.47 15.28 -4.49
CA TYR A 24 -0.10 15.12 -3.98
C TYR A 24 0.30 16.24 -3.02
N GLY A 25 -0.21 17.46 -3.22
CA GLY A 25 0.02 18.58 -2.31
C GLY A 25 -0.64 18.39 -0.94
N ASP A 26 -1.86 17.86 -0.92
CA ASP A 26 -2.56 17.56 0.33
C ASP A 26 -1.83 16.47 1.12
N ILE A 27 -1.36 15.43 0.44
CA ILE A 27 -0.59 14.33 1.05
C ILE A 27 0.73 14.84 1.59
N ALA A 28 1.46 15.63 0.79
CA ALA A 28 2.73 16.23 1.20
C ALA A 28 2.54 17.07 2.48
N SER A 29 1.51 17.91 2.51
CA SER A 29 1.16 18.72 3.68
C SER A 29 0.79 17.88 4.90
N ALA A 30 -0.07 16.87 4.73
CA ALA A 30 -0.58 16.03 5.82
C ALA A 30 0.51 15.15 6.46
N GLU A 31 1.45 14.67 5.67
CA GLU A 31 2.49 13.73 6.10
C GLU A 31 3.84 14.42 6.38
N GLY A 32 3.92 15.75 6.25
CA GLY A 32 5.16 16.52 6.44
C GLY A 32 6.25 16.19 5.40
N LEU A 33 5.82 15.87 4.18
CA LEU A 33 6.67 15.48 3.05
C LEU A 33 6.73 16.58 2.00
N THR A 34 7.66 16.46 1.03
CA THR A 34 7.58 17.24 -0.20
C THR A 34 6.75 16.52 -1.26
N ILE A 35 6.25 17.24 -2.26
CA ILE A 35 5.56 16.63 -3.42
C ILE A 35 6.47 15.59 -4.11
N ASN A 36 7.78 15.84 -4.17
CA ASN A 36 8.74 14.90 -4.76
C ASN A 36 8.83 13.59 -3.97
N ASP A 37 8.76 13.64 -2.64
CA ASP A 37 8.75 12.44 -1.80
C ASP A 37 7.48 11.61 -2.03
N VAL A 38 6.34 12.27 -2.21
CA VAL A 38 5.06 11.60 -2.53
C VAL A 38 5.16 10.90 -3.90
N LEU A 39 5.69 11.58 -4.92
CA LEU A 39 5.89 10.99 -6.24
C LEU A 39 6.88 9.81 -6.20
N ALA A 40 7.96 9.93 -5.44
CA ALA A 40 8.92 8.85 -5.24
C ALA A 40 8.27 7.64 -4.56
N ALA A 41 7.45 7.87 -3.52
CA ALA A 41 6.69 6.82 -2.85
C ALA A 41 5.75 6.10 -3.82
N ILE A 42 5.04 6.83 -4.69
CA ILE A 42 4.17 6.24 -5.71
C ILE A 42 4.97 5.38 -6.70
N GLY A 43 6.14 5.84 -7.14
CA GLY A 43 7.03 5.04 -8.00
C GLY A 43 7.46 3.71 -7.34
N ILE A 44 7.83 3.76 -6.06
CA ILE A 44 8.20 2.57 -5.28
C ILE A 44 7.00 1.63 -5.13
N ILE A 45 5.81 2.15 -4.82
CA ILE A 45 4.57 1.38 -4.71
C ILE A 45 4.28 0.65 -6.03
N CYS A 46 4.35 1.34 -7.17
CA CYS A 46 4.13 0.73 -8.47
C CYS A 46 5.11 -0.41 -8.74
N MET A 47 6.40 -0.24 -8.40
CA MET A 47 7.39 -1.32 -8.49
C MET A 47 7.08 -2.50 -7.56
N LYS A 48 6.66 -2.24 -6.31
CA LYS A 48 6.36 -3.27 -5.32
C LYS A 48 5.11 -4.08 -5.65
N LEU A 49 4.14 -3.45 -6.31
CA LEU A 49 2.89 -4.06 -6.75
C LEU A 49 2.98 -4.60 -8.19
N ASP A 50 4.10 -4.39 -8.88
CA ASP A 50 4.32 -4.78 -10.28
C ASP A 50 3.24 -4.22 -11.23
N VAL A 51 2.92 -2.93 -11.08
CA VAL A 51 1.90 -2.22 -11.88
C VAL A 51 2.49 -1.05 -12.67
N GLY A 52 1.88 -0.73 -13.81
CA GLY A 52 2.37 0.31 -14.72
C GLY A 52 1.96 1.73 -14.34
N SER A 53 0.99 1.89 -13.44
CA SER A 53 0.42 3.20 -13.11
C SER A 53 -0.10 3.30 -11.68
N GLU A 54 -0.17 4.53 -11.17
CA GLU A 54 -0.79 4.82 -9.87
C GLU A 54 -2.26 4.40 -9.83
N GLN A 55 -3.01 4.57 -10.92
CA GLN A 55 -4.42 4.15 -10.95
C GLN A 55 -4.56 2.64 -10.77
N GLU A 56 -3.65 1.85 -11.34
CA GLU A 56 -3.60 0.41 -11.09
C GLU A 56 -3.21 0.10 -9.65
N ALA A 57 -2.25 0.81 -9.07
CA ALA A 57 -1.88 0.67 -7.66
C ALA A 57 -3.07 0.97 -6.72
N VAL A 58 -3.82 2.04 -6.99
CA VAL A 58 -5.03 2.42 -6.22
C VAL A 58 -6.12 1.36 -6.39
N ARG A 59 -6.32 0.80 -7.60
CA ARG A 59 -7.28 -0.29 -7.83
C ARG A 59 -6.90 -1.56 -7.07
N ALA A 60 -5.63 -1.96 -7.13
CA ALA A 60 -5.12 -3.10 -6.37
C ALA A 60 -5.27 -2.89 -4.85
N PHE A 61 -5.13 -1.65 -4.38
CA PHE A 61 -5.33 -1.28 -2.99
C PHE A 61 -6.81 -1.26 -2.56
N THR A 62 -7.73 -0.90 -3.46
CA THR A 62 -9.15 -0.70 -3.11
C THR A 62 -10.04 -1.90 -3.41
N GLY A 63 -9.63 -2.82 -4.27
CA GLY A 63 -10.40 -4.01 -4.64
C GLY A 63 -9.67 -5.29 -4.25
N GLU A 64 -10.27 -6.06 -3.32
CA GLU A 64 -10.03 -7.50 -3.02
C GLU A 64 -8.60 -7.93 -2.58
N ASP A 65 -7.55 -7.33 -3.14
CA ASP A 65 -6.14 -7.61 -2.87
C ASP A 65 -5.68 -7.02 -1.52
N LEU A 66 -6.19 -5.86 -1.10
CA LEU A 66 -5.90 -5.33 0.24
C LEU A 66 -6.49 -6.22 1.33
N GLU A 67 -7.71 -6.73 1.15
CA GLU A 67 -8.35 -7.62 2.12
C GLU A 67 -7.61 -8.96 2.18
N THR A 68 -7.19 -9.49 1.03
CA THR A 68 -6.39 -10.72 0.93
C THR A 68 -4.98 -10.53 1.49
N ALA A 69 -4.30 -9.42 1.20
CA ALA A 69 -2.96 -9.11 1.69
C ALA A 69 -2.95 -8.80 3.20
N LEU A 70 -3.98 -8.11 3.71
CA LEU A 70 -4.17 -7.90 5.15
C LEU A 70 -4.46 -9.22 5.86
N ARG A 71 -5.31 -10.08 5.29
CA ARG A 71 -5.61 -11.41 5.85
C ARG A 71 -4.37 -12.29 5.88
N ALA A 72 -3.61 -12.35 4.78
CA ALA A 72 -2.36 -13.09 4.69
C ALA A 72 -1.28 -12.57 5.67
N GLU A 73 -1.14 -11.25 5.86
CA GLU A 73 -0.20 -10.69 6.84
C GLU A 73 -0.68 -10.90 8.29
N HIS A 74 -2.00 -10.84 8.53
CA HIS A 74 -2.59 -11.17 9.83
C HIS A 74 -2.37 -12.65 10.19
N GLU A 75 -2.61 -13.57 9.26
CA GLU A 75 -2.29 -15.00 9.44
C GLU A 75 -0.79 -15.21 9.66
N ARG A 76 0.08 -14.49 8.93
CA ARG A 76 1.53 -14.62 9.12
C ARG A 76 2.02 -14.12 10.48
N ARG A 77 1.38 -13.09 11.03
CA ARG A 77 1.77 -12.47 12.32
C ARG A 77 1.08 -13.08 13.53
N PHE A 78 -0.14 -13.59 13.38
CA PHE A 78 -1.01 -14.02 14.48
C PHE A 78 -1.59 -15.43 14.31
N GLY A 79 -1.38 -16.08 13.16
CA GLY A 79 -1.89 -17.43 12.88
C GLY A 79 -1.05 -18.58 13.43
N ALA A 80 0.08 -18.31 14.09
CA ALA A 80 0.95 -19.33 14.69
C ALA A 80 0.50 -19.83 16.08
N GLU A 81 -0.72 -19.52 16.54
CA GLU A 81 -1.20 -19.91 17.88
C GLU A 81 -2.35 -20.95 17.89
N GLN A 82 -2.60 -21.70 16.82
CA GLN A 82 -3.59 -22.80 16.85
C GLN A 82 -3.10 -24.10 16.22
N GLU A 83 -1.96 -24.61 16.69
CA GLU A 83 -1.66 -26.06 16.60
C GLU A 83 -1.10 -26.53 17.95
N ALA A 84 -1.93 -26.48 19.01
CA ALA A 84 -1.67 -27.18 20.26
C ALA A 84 -2.97 -27.37 21.07
N ALA A 85 -3.88 -28.23 20.59
CA ALA A 85 -4.90 -28.89 21.42
C ALA A 85 -5.42 -30.15 20.72
#